data_AF-A0A429MT97-F1
#
_entry.id   AF-A0A429MT97-F1
#
_cell.length_a   1.000
_cell.length_b   1.000
_cell.length_c   1.000
_cell.angle_alpha   90.00
_cell.angle_beta   90.00
_cell.angle_gamma   90.00
#
_symmetry.space_group_name_H-M   'P 1'
#
loop_
_entity.id
_entity.type
_entity.pdbx_description
1 polymer ?
#
loop_
_entity_poly.entity_id
_entity_poly.type
_entity_poly.pdbx_seq_one_letter_code
_entity_poly.pdbx_strand_id
1 'polypeptide(L)'
;MSAAPRIGILGAGGRMGRILIQAVQQAGYQLGAAVVRPESTLIGADAGELAGIGSIGVKLTGSLAEVLEDCDVVIDFSTPAATSEHL
;
A
#
# COMPACT_ATOMS: atom_id res chain seq x y z
N MET A 1 25.10 3.36 6.42
CA MET A 1 24.32 3.23 5.17
C MET A 1 22.87 3.39 5.56
N SER A 2 22.13 4.38 5.04
CA SER A 2 20.69 4.42 5.26
C SER A 2 20.07 3.29 4.43
N ALA A 3 19.23 2.45 5.05
CA ALA A 3 18.41 1.51 4.30
C ALA A 3 17.48 2.28 3.35
N ALA A 4 17.14 1.71 2.19
CA ALA A 4 16.11 2.27 1.33
C ALA A 4 14.76 2.23 2.08
N PRO A 5 13.95 3.31 2.06
CA PRO A 5 12.68 3.34 2.79
C PRO A 5 11.71 2.29 2.28
N ARG A 6 10.99 1.67 3.21
CA ARG A 6 9.84 0.80 2.94
C ARG A 6 8.62 1.68 2.68
N ILE A 7 7.98 1.50 1.53
CA ILE A 7 6.92 2.40 1.06
C ILE A 7 5.56 1.75 1.34
N GLY A 8 4.67 2.48 2.02
CA GLY A 8 3.26 2.13 2.19
C GLY A 8 2.37 2.87 1.19
N ILE A 9 1.34 2.21 0.66
CA ILE A 9 0.37 2.82 -0.27
C ILE A 9 -1.02 2.83 0.35
N LEU A 10 -1.61 4.01 0.52
CA LEU A 10 -3.01 4.17 0.94
C LEU A 10 -3.90 4.33 -0.29
N GLY A 11 -5.04 3.65 -0.30
CA GLY A 11 -5.89 3.55 -1.50
C GLY A 11 -5.40 2.51 -2.50
N ALA A 12 -4.70 1.46 -2.04
CA ALA A 12 -4.11 0.40 -2.85
C ALA A 12 -5.10 -0.32 -3.79
N GLY A 13 -6.37 -0.38 -3.39
CA GLY A 13 -7.47 -0.99 -4.16
C GLY A 13 -7.84 -0.24 -5.45
N GLY A 14 -7.55 1.06 -5.49
CA GLY A 14 -7.93 1.97 -6.56
C GLY A 14 -7.00 1.92 -7.77
N ARG A 15 -7.38 2.62 -8.84
CA ARG A 15 -6.59 2.71 -10.08
C ARG A 15 -5.17 3.23 -9.82
N MET A 16 -5.05 4.27 -9.00
CA MET A 16 -3.75 4.88 -8.71
C MET A 16 -2.92 4.08 -7.72
N GLY A 17 -3.55 3.47 -6.71
CA GLY A 17 -2.87 2.56 -5.79
C GLY A 17 -2.14 1.43 -6.54
N ARG A 18 -2.79 0.82 -7.54
CA ARG A 18 -2.17 -0.24 -8.36
C ARG A 18 -0.97 0.27 -9.16
N ILE A 19 -1.07 1.45 -9.78
CA ILE A 19 0.07 2.05 -10.51
C ILE A 19 1.22 2.36 -9.56
N LEU A 20 0.93 2.86 -8.35
CA LEU A 20 1.97 3.13 -7.36
C LEU A 20 2.66 1.84 -6.88
N ILE A 21 1.92 0.76 -6.66
CA ILE A 21 2.50 -0.56 -6.33
C ILE A 21 3.46 -1.03 -7.43
N GLN A 22 3.07 -0.90 -8.70
CA GLN A 22 3.94 -1.20 -9.84
C GLN A 22 5.19 -0.32 -9.84
N ALA A 23 5.03 0.98 -9.61
CA ALA A 23 6.13 1.95 -9.63
C ALA A 23 7.15 1.69 -8.50
N VAL A 24 6.69 1.37 -7.28
CA VAL A 24 7.55 1.00 -6.15
C VAL A 24 8.45 -0.18 -6.53
N GLN A 25 7.87 -1.23 -7.09
CA GLN A 25 8.60 -2.43 -7.51
C GLN A 25 9.56 -2.16 -8.68
N GLN A 26 9.13 -1.42 -9.70
CA GLN A 26 9.97 -1.05 -10.84
C GLN A 26 11.16 -0.18 -10.44
N ALA A 27 10.99 0.68 -9.43
CA ALA A 27 12.05 1.51 -8.88
C ALA A 27 12.99 0.75 -7.91
N GLY A 28 12.74 -0.54 -7.64
CA GLY A 28 13.56 -1.37 -6.76
C GLY A 28 13.36 -1.09 -5.26
N TYR A 29 12.27 -0.42 -4.89
CA TYR A 29 11.91 -0.20 -3.49
C TYR A 29 11.05 -1.35 -2.95
N GLN A 30 11.05 -1.50 -1.62
CA GLN A 30 10.18 -2.44 -0.95
C GLN A 30 8.80 -1.81 -0.72
N LEU A 31 7.74 -2.52 -1.09
CA LEU A 31 6.40 -2.22 -0.63
C LEU A 31 6.26 -2.79 0.79
N GLY A 32 6.13 -1.92 1.79
CA GLY A 32 5.94 -2.32 3.19
C GLY A 32 4.48 -2.56 3.54
N ALA A 33 3.58 -1.73 2.98
CA ALA A 33 2.16 -1.75 3.32
C ALA A 33 1.27 -1.41 2.12
N ALA A 34 0.08 -2.00 2.09
CA ALA A 34 -0.95 -1.67 1.11
C ALA A 34 -2.31 -1.61 1.80
N VAL A 35 -2.89 -0.41 1.89
CA VAL A 35 -4.09 -0.14 2.67
C VAL A 35 -5.27 0.13 1.73
N VAL A 36 -6.39 -0.54 2.02
CA VAL A 36 -7.70 -0.30 1.43
C VAL A 36 -8.64 0.16 2.53
N ARG A 37 -9.84 0.61 2.14
CA ARG A 37 -10.91 0.90 3.09
C ARG A 37 -11.26 -0.36 3.93
N PRO A 38 -11.61 -0.22 5.23
CA PRO A 38 -11.89 -1.34 6.14
C PRO A 38 -12.95 -2.33 5.64
N GLU A 39 -13.93 -1.86 4.86
CA GLU A 39 -15.02 -2.65 4.32
C GLU A 39 -14.70 -3.32 2.97
N SER A 40 -13.46 -3.22 2.49
CA SER A 40 -13.05 -3.79 1.22
C SER A 40 -13.06 -5.32 1.25
N THR A 41 -13.69 -5.94 0.25
CA THR A 41 -13.61 -7.40 0.02
C THR A 41 -12.21 -7.86 -0.43
N LEU A 42 -11.29 -6.93 -0.70
CA LEU A 42 -9.92 -7.21 -1.12
C LEU A 42 -8.96 -7.47 0.05
N ILE A 43 -9.40 -7.25 1.30
CA ILE A 43 -8.55 -7.48 2.47
C ILE A 43 -8.02 -8.92 2.47
N GLY A 44 -6.72 -9.07 2.72
CA GLY A 44 -6.01 -10.34 2.69
C GLY A 44 -5.49 -10.77 1.32
N ALA A 45 -5.95 -10.15 0.22
CA ALA A 45 -5.39 -10.41 -1.10
C ALA A 45 -3.98 -9.80 -1.24
N ASP A 46 -3.17 -10.37 -2.11
CA ASP A 46 -1.81 -9.88 -2.37
C ASP A 46 -1.86 -8.60 -3.23
N ALA A 47 -1.11 -7.58 -2.80
CA ALA A 47 -1.06 -6.27 -3.44
C ALA A 47 -0.45 -6.33 -4.85
N GLY A 48 0.53 -7.21 -5.06
CA GLY A 48 1.17 -7.40 -6.36
C GLY A 48 0.27 -8.16 -7.34
N GLU A 49 -0.50 -9.14 -6.87
CA GLU A 49 -1.53 -9.80 -7.68
C GLU A 49 -2.59 -8.80 -8.15
N LEU A 50 -3.08 -7.95 -7.23
CA LEU A 50 -4.03 -6.89 -7.56
C LEU A 50 -3.46 -5.89 -8.58
N ALA A 51 -2.16 -5.61 -8.48
CA ALA A 51 -1.42 -4.72 -9.38
C ALA A 51 -0.94 -5.40 -10.67
N GLY A 52 -1.18 -6.70 -10.87
CA GLY A 52 -0.80 -7.43 -12.08
C GLY A 52 0.71 -7.67 -12.24
N ILE A 53 1.46 -7.69 -11.14
CA ILE A 53 2.92 -7.93 -11.13
C ILE A 53 3.33 -9.24 -10.45
N GLY A 54 2.35 -10.11 -10.19
CA GLY A 54 2.54 -11.36 -9.44
C GLY A 54 2.56 -11.14 -7.93
N SER A 55 2.59 -12.22 -7.16
CA SER A 55 2.60 -12.13 -5.69
C SER A 55 3.93 -11.55 -5.19
N ILE A 56 3.84 -10.55 -4.32
CA ILE A 56 4.98 -9.88 -3.69
C ILE A 56 5.01 -10.04 -2.17
N GLY A 57 4.06 -10.80 -1.60
CA GLY A 57 4.01 -11.14 -0.18
C GLY A 57 3.42 -10.06 0.72
N VAL A 58 2.88 -8.98 0.15
CA VAL A 58 2.26 -7.87 0.89
C VAL A 58 0.76 -8.00 0.78
N LYS A 59 0.08 -8.25 1.90
CA LYS A 59 -1.38 -8.36 1.95
C LYS A 59 -2.04 -7.01 2.12
N LEU A 60 -3.21 -6.85 1.50
CA LEU A 60 -4.05 -5.67 1.71
C LEU A 60 -4.67 -5.70 3.12
N THR A 61 -4.53 -4.60 3.85
CA THR A 61 -5.18 -4.36 5.17
C THR A 61 -6.23 -3.26 5.06
N GLY A 62 -7.19 -3.25 5.99
CA GLY A 62 -8.20 -2.21 6.16
C GLY A 62 -7.74 -1.01 6.99
N SER A 63 -6.56 -1.06 7.62
CA SER A 63 -6.12 -0.03 8.56
C SER A 63 -4.62 0.23 8.45
N LEU A 64 -4.25 1.51 8.34
CA LEU A 64 -2.85 1.93 8.38
C LEU A 64 -2.21 1.61 9.74
N ALA A 65 -2.97 1.65 10.84
CA ALA A 65 -2.46 1.37 12.17
C ALA A 65 -1.93 -0.07 12.33
N GLU A 66 -2.45 -1.02 11.56
CA GLU A 66 -2.01 -2.43 11.60
C GLU A 66 -0.63 -2.65 10.95
N VAL A 67 -0.19 -1.72 10.12
CA VAL A 67 1.00 -1.86 9.26
C VAL A 67 1.96 -0.67 9.39
N LEU A 68 1.77 0.15 10.43
CA LEU A 68 2.54 1.37 10.65
C LEU A 68 4.03 1.08 10.83
N GLU A 69 4.37 -0.04 11.48
CA GLU A 69 5.74 -0.48 11.73
C GLU A 69 6.42 -1.08 10.47
N ASP A 70 5.63 -1.43 9.46
CA ASP A 70 6.10 -2.09 8.23
C ASP A 70 6.56 -1.10 7.15
N CYS A 71 6.24 0.20 7.28
CA CYS A 71 6.63 1.25 6.34
C CYS A 71 7.33 2.42 7.03
N ASP A 72 8.26 3.04 6.31
CA ASP A 72 8.97 4.25 6.75
C ASP A 72 8.35 5.52 6.16
N VAL A 73 7.62 5.37 5.05
CA VAL A 73 6.91 6.46 4.35
C VAL A 73 5.62 5.92 3.74
N VAL A 74 4.57 6.75 3.72
CA VAL A 74 3.31 6.44 3.06
C VAL A 74 3.04 7.39 1.89
N ILE A 75 2.50 6.86 0.80
CA ILE A 75 1.94 7.63 -0.31
C ILE A 75 0.43 7.47 -0.25
N ASP A 76 -0.28 8.57 0.01
CA ASP A 76 -1.73 8.60 0.09
C ASP A 76 -2.35 9.01 -1.25
N PHE A 77 -3.05 8.08 -1.88
CA PHE A 77 -3.87 8.32 -3.07
C PHE A 77 -5.31 7.86 -2.84
N SER A 78 -5.85 8.17 -1.66
CA SER A 78 -7.22 7.91 -1.24
C SER A 78 -8.14 9.13 -1.44
N THR A 79 -9.19 9.25 -0.64
CA THR A 79 -10.12 10.39 -0.68
C THR A 79 -9.74 11.42 0.38
N PRO A 80 -10.12 12.71 0.24
CA PRO A 80 -9.83 13.72 1.26
C PRO A 80 -10.33 13.36 2.66
N ALA A 81 -11.48 12.66 2.74
CA ALA A 81 -12.03 12.18 4.01
C ALA A 81 -11.12 11.12 4.65
N ALA A 82 -10.67 10.13 3.86
CA ALA A 82 -9.76 9.09 4.34
C ALA A 82 -8.40 9.67 4.74
N THR A 83 -7.83 10.60 3.98
CA THR A 83 -6.57 11.28 4.35
C THR A 83 -6.66 11.96 5.72
N SER A 84 -7.82 12.54 6.07
CA SER A 84 -8.02 13.18 7.39
C SER A 84 -8.07 12.17 8.54
N GLU A 85 -8.41 10.91 8.28
CA GLU A 85 -8.41 9.83 9.28
C GLU A 85 -7.01 9.20 9.45
N HIS A 86 -6.13 9.35 8.46
CA HIS A 86 -4.77 8.80 8.48
C HIS A 86 -3.72 9.70 9.18
N LEU A 87 -4.01 10.99 9.37
CA LEU A 87 -3.11 12.01 9.92
C LEU A 87 -3.50 12.39 11.36
#